data_AF-A0A4Q9P6W8-F1
#
_entry.id   AF-A0A4Q9P6W8-F1
#
_cell.length_a   1.000
_cell.length_b   1.000
_cell.length_c   1.000
_cell.angle_alpha   90.00
_cell.angle_beta   90.00
_cell.angle_gamma   90.00
#
_symmetry.space_group_name_H-M   'P 1'
#
loop_
_entity.id
_entity.type
_entity.pdbx_description
1 polymer ?
#
loop_
_entity_poly.entity_id
_entity_poly.type
_entity_poly.pdbx_seq_one_letter_code
_entity_poly.pdbx_strand_id
1 'polypeptide(L)'
;MAQNTPHTLQRIYWTALYEVLLHQKTMFILLHEDTTDAAPGMQPLQTDPTPDANGEVNYYEEVETGTKIDKLWRSKLGKFLYDTVVKAELAQEGVQLPTPPDQILLSSLPEHYVLWTHKKGDLHTPRTDHYLHGSVYVDRFRSPTEFLPHLKWLLDGQPMKANGKRDCKCCYCDGSRPQGEISKDLGAYHKRGRGGGKGGRGDRGGRSKPRSSVPEAVPYKDYRVF
;
A
#
# COMPACT_ATOMS: atom_id res chain seq x y z
N MET A 1 -12.64 -0.41 -45.22
CA MET A 1 -13.01 -1.42 -44.20
C MET A 1 -11.79 -1.62 -43.31
N ALA A 2 -11.76 -1.01 -42.13
CA ALA A 2 -10.65 -1.17 -41.19
C ALA A 2 -10.76 -2.55 -40.54
N GLN A 3 -9.77 -3.41 -40.76
CA GLN A 3 -9.71 -4.72 -40.13
C GLN A 3 -9.45 -4.51 -38.64
N ASN A 4 -10.41 -4.92 -37.82
CA ASN A 4 -10.33 -4.87 -36.37
C ASN A 4 -9.41 -6.02 -35.92
N THR A 5 -8.11 -5.75 -35.90
CA THR A 5 -7.10 -6.73 -35.46
C THR A 5 -7.38 -7.05 -33.98
N PRO A 6 -7.53 -8.31 -33.58
CA PRO A 6 -7.71 -8.66 -32.18
C PRO A 6 -6.50 -8.15 -31.39
N HIS A 7 -6.75 -7.32 -30.38
CA HIS A 7 -5.70 -6.77 -29.52
C HIS A 7 -5.20 -7.87 -28.58
N THR A 8 -4.28 -8.70 -29.05
CA THR A 8 -3.71 -9.80 -28.27
C THR A 8 -2.77 -9.27 -27.19
N LEU A 9 -2.86 -9.82 -25.98
CA LEU A 9 -1.85 -9.64 -24.94
C LEU A 9 -0.51 -10.22 -25.43
N GLN A 10 0.51 -9.39 -25.54
CA GLN A 10 1.85 -9.82 -25.97
C GLN A 10 2.69 -10.13 -24.73
N ARG A 11 3.13 -11.37 -24.56
CA ARG A 11 4.17 -11.68 -23.57
C ARG A 11 5.53 -11.17 -24.05
N ILE A 12 6.19 -10.38 -23.21
CA ILE A 12 7.48 -9.74 -23.54
C ILE A 12 8.64 -10.29 -22.72
N TYR A 13 8.36 -10.86 -21.55
CA TYR A 13 9.37 -11.41 -20.64
C TYR A 13 8.74 -12.41 -19.67
N TRP A 14 9.51 -13.38 -19.20
CA TRP A 14 9.08 -14.33 -18.17
C TRP A 14 10.27 -14.89 -17.40
N THR A 15 10.01 -15.27 -16.15
CA THR A 15 10.92 -15.97 -15.26
C THR A 15 10.22 -17.19 -14.67
N ALA A 16 10.82 -17.85 -13.68
CA ALA A 16 10.11 -18.87 -12.90
C ALA A 16 9.04 -18.29 -11.96
N LEU A 17 9.11 -16.99 -11.65
CA LEU A 17 8.29 -16.35 -10.60
C LEU A 17 7.22 -15.41 -11.16
N TYR A 18 7.43 -14.86 -12.35
CA TYR A 18 6.49 -13.91 -12.94
C TYR A 18 6.67 -13.79 -14.45
N GLU A 19 5.67 -13.25 -15.12
CA GLU A 19 5.74 -12.84 -16.52
C GLU A 19 5.26 -11.41 -16.72
N VAL A 20 5.72 -10.81 -17.82
CA VAL A 20 5.38 -9.46 -18.20
C VAL A 20 4.63 -9.50 -19.53
N LEU A 21 3.43 -8.96 -19.52
CA LEU A 21 2.57 -8.82 -20.69
C LEU A 21 2.45 -7.35 -21.05
N LEU A 22 2.36 -7.06 -22.35
CA LEU A 22 2.08 -5.74 -22.89
C LEU A 22 0.79 -5.81 -23.70
N HIS A 23 -0.14 -4.91 -23.42
CA HIS A 23 -1.34 -4.71 -24.22
C HIS A 23 -1.52 -3.23 -24.47
N GLN A 24 -1.43 -2.83 -25.74
CA GLN A 24 -1.37 -1.43 -26.15
C GLN A 24 -0.21 -0.72 -25.42
N LYS A 25 -0.53 0.21 -24.52
CA LYS A 25 0.44 0.94 -23.68
C LYS A 25 0.35 0.58 -22.19
N THR A 26 -0.32 -0.52 -21.85
CA THR A 26 -0.40 -1.02 -20.48
C THR A 26 0.47 -2.26 -20.34
N MET A 27 1.42 -2.19 -19.41
CA MET A 27 2.23 -3.32 -18.99
C MET A 27 1.58 -3.97 -17.77
N PHE A 28 1.45 -5.29 -17.82
CA PHE A 28 0.97 -6.13 -16.73
C PHE A 28 2.10 -7.00 -16.23
N ILE A 29 2.32 -7.01 -14.93
CA ILE A 29 3.21 -7.95 -14.24
C ILE A 29 2.30 -9.03 -13.62
N LEU A 30 2.36 -10.25 -14.13
CA LEU A 30 1.65 -11.41 -13.59
C LEU A 30 2.61 -12.24 -12.75
N LEU A 31 2.28 -12.46 -11.48
CA LEU A 31 3.02 -13.39 -10.64
C LEU A 31 2.50 -14.79 -10.88
N HIS A 32 3.39 -15.78 -10.85
CA HIS A 32 2.99 -17.18 -10.86
C HIS A 32 2.40 -17.57 -9.49
N GLU A 33 1.55 -18.60 -9.47
CA GLU A 33 0.82 -19.05 -8.27
C GLU A 33 1.76 -19.33 -7.08
N ASP A 34 2.94 -19.91 -7.34
CA ASP A 34 3.94 -20.23 -6.31
C ASP A 34 4.72 -19.01 -5.79
N THR A 35 4.52 -17.82 -6.38
CA THR A 35 5.21 -16.58 -5.97
C THR A 35 4.41 -15.90 -4.86
N THR A 36 4.24 -16.62 -3.76
CA THR A 36 3.52 -16.17 -2.57
C THR A 36 4.10 -16.81 -1.31
N ASP A 37 3.97 -16.12 -0.19
CA ASP A 37 4.12 -16.67 1.17
C ASP A 37 2.77 -16.70 1.91
N ALA A 38 1.67 -16.47 1.21
CA ALA A 38 0.35 -16.52 1.80
C ALA A 38 -0.18 -17.95 1.87
N ALA A 39 -1.04 -18.19 2.86
CA ALA A 39 -1.72 -19.46 3.03
C ALA A 39 -3.24 -19.24 3.23
N PRO A 40 -4.08 -20.22 2.85
CA PRO A 40 -5.49 -20.20 3.23
C PRO A 40 -5.65 -20.10 4.75
N GLY A 41 -6.60 -19.30 5.22
CA GLY A 41 -6.86 -19.12 6.65
C GLY A 41 -6.17 -17.90 7.27
N MET A 42 -5.35 -17.16 6.52
CA MET A 42 -4.69 -15.93 6.99
C MET A 42 -5.58 -14.67 6.86
N GLN A 43 -6.86 -14.82 6.53
CA GLN A 43 -7.85 -13.75 6.52
C GLN A 43 -8.24 -13.28 7.93
N PRO A 44 -8.70 -12.02 8.09
CA PRO A 44 -9.25 -11.55 9.36
C PRO A 44 -10.49 -12.35 9.77
N LEU A 45 -10.59 -12.68 11.05
CA LEU A 45 -11.71 -13.46 11.60
C LEU A 45 -12.97 -12.63 11.88
N GLN A 46 -12.81 -11.32 12.05
CA GLN A 46 -13.86 -10.43 12.52
C GLN A 46 -14.62 -9.83 11.33
N THR A 47 -15.59 -10.57 10.79
CA THR A 47 -16.37 -10.17 9.60
C THR A 47 -17.84 -9.86 9.89
N ASP A 48 -18.29 -9.99 11.14
CA ASP A 48 -19.65 -9.68 11.56
C ASP A 48 -19.88 -8.16 11.65
N PRO A 49 -20.76 -7.56 10.83
CA PRO A 49 -21.02 -6.13 10.84
C PRO A 49 -21.98 -5.68 11.95
N THR A 50 -22.43 -6.58 12.82
CA THR A 50 -23.39 -6.28 13.89
C THR A 50 -22.81 -5.28 14.89
N PRO A 51 -23.50 -4.16 15.17
CA PRO A 51 -23.06 -3.20 16.18
C PRO A 51 -23.07 -3.79 17.59
N ASP A 52 -22.14 -3.34 18.43
CA ASP A 52 -22.12 -3.68 19.85
C ASP A 52 -23.21 -2.92 20.66
N ALA A 53 -23.22 -3.12 21.98
CA ALA A 53 -24.18 -2.46 22.87
C ALA A 53 -24.09 -0.92 22.87
N ASN A 54 -22.97 -0.35 22.41
CA ASN A 54 -22.76 1.09 22.27
C ASN A 54 -23.10 1.60 20.87
N GLY A 55 -23.53 0.71 19.95
CA GLY A 55 -23.77 1.06 18.55
C GLY A 55 -22.49 1.18 17.72
N GLU A 56 -21.35 0.70 18.22
CA GLU A 56 -20.09 0.69 17.49
C GLU A 56 -19.94 -0.58 16.65
N VAL A 57 -19.37 -0.45 15.45
CA VAL A 57 -18.98 -1.58 14.61
C VAL A 57 -17.48 -1.79 14.64
N ASN A 58 -17.06 -3.03 14.43
CA ASN A 58 -15.67 -3.41 14.26
C ASN A 58 -15.66 -4.66 13.39
N TYR A 59 -15.42 -4.52 12.08
CA TYR A 59 -15.46 -5.66 11.15
C TYR A 59 -14.65 -5.41 9.89
N TYR A 60 -14.32 -6.50 9.20
CA TYR A 60 -13.64 -6.50 7.92
C TYR A 60 -14.60 -6.95 6.82
N GLU A 61 -14.53 -6.28 5.67
CA GLU A 61 -15.19 -6.69 4.43
C GLU A 61 -14.14 -6.79 3.31
N GLU A 62 -14.26 -7.81 2.47
CA GLU A 62 -13.33 -7.99 1.35
C GLU A 62 -13.48 -6.85 0.34
N VAL A 63 -12.35 -6.35 -0.17
CA VAL A 63 -12.34 -5.37 -1.25
C VAL A 63 -12.54 -6.09 -2.57
N GLU A 64 -13.66 -5.80 -3.24
CA GLU A 64 -13.94 -6.34 -4.56
C GLU A 64 -12.88 -5.93 -5.59
N THR A 65 -12.50 -6.89 -6.44
CA THR A 65 -11.58 -6.69 -7.56
C THR A 65 -12.11 -5.61 -8.51
N GLY A 66 -11.24 -4.70 -8.96
CA GLY A 66 -11.60 -3.63 -9.89
C GLY A 66 -12.18 -2.37 -9.25
N THR A 67 -12.39 -2.35 -7.92
CA THR A 67 -12.68 -1.14 -7.17
C THR A 67 -11.53 -0.13 -7.26
N LYS A 68 -11.80 1.14 -6.87
CA LYS A 68 -10.76 2.19 -6.88
C LYS A 68 -9.57 1.85 -5.99
N ILE A 69 -9.82 1.17 -4.87
CA ILE A 69 -8.78 0.81 -3.91
C ILE A 69 -7.94 -0.35 -4.44
N ASP A 70 -8.56 -1.41 -4.97
CA ASP A 70 -7.84 -2.51 -5.63
C ASP A 70 -6.91 -1.97 -6.74
N LYS A 71 -7.46 -1.16 -7.65
CA LYS A 71 -6.70 -0.53 -8.74
C LYS A 71 -5.54 0.33 -8.22
N LEU A 72 -5.75 1.08 -7.14
CA LEU A 72 -4.70 1.89 -6.50
C LEU A 72 -3.55 1.02 -5.97
N TRP A 73 -3.88 -0.08 -5.29
CA TRP A 73 -2.88 -1.03 -4.81
C TRP A 73 -2.10 -1.62 -5.98
N ARG A 74 -2.78 -2.26 -6.92
CA ARG A 74 -2.16 -2.91 -8.09
C ARG A 74 -1.30 -1.96 -8.93
N SER A 75 -1.73 -0.71 -9.10
CA SER A 75 -0.93 0.31 -9.81
C SER A 75 0.34 0.70 -9.06
N LYS A 76 0.26 0.93 -7.74
CA LYS A 76 1.44 1.26 -6.93
C LYS A 76 2.43 0.10 -6.86
N LEU A 77 1.94 -1.12 -6.67
CA LEU A 77 2.77 -2.32 -6.63
C LEU A 77 3.44 -2.55 -7.99
N GLY A 78 2.67 -2.50 -9.09
CA GLY A 78 3.19 -2.69 -10.45
C GLY A 78 4.28 -1.69 -10.82
N LYS A 79 4.04 -0.39 -10.57
CA LYS A 79 5.02 0.66 -10.86
C LYS A 79 6.34 0.43 -10.12
N PHE A 80 6.26 0.09 -8.83
CA PHE A 80 7.45 -0.18 -8.04
C PHE A 80 8.23 -1.40 -8.53
N LEU A 81 7.55 -2.52 -8.81
CA LEU A 81 8.21 -3.71 -9.32
C LEU A 81 8.88 -3.44 -10.66
N TYR A 82 8.24 -2.65 -11.53
CA TYR A 82 8.89 -2.24 -12.77
C TYR A 82 10.17 -1.45 -12.53
N ASP A 83 10.12 -0.44 -11.66
CA ASP A 83 11.26 0.43 -11.41
C ASP A 83 12.43 -0.27 -10.69
N THR A 84 12.14 -1.30 -9.89
CA THR A 84 13.14 -1.96 -9.02
C THR A 84 13.61 -3.32 -9.50
N VAL A 85 12.84 -4.00 -10.35
CA VAL A 85 13.12 -5.36 -10.82
C VAL A 85 13.02 -5.42 -12.34
N VAL A 86 11.80 -5.31 -12.88
CA VAL A 86 11.52 -5.66 -14.28
C VAL A 86 12.34 -4.85 -15.27
N LYS A 87 12.48 -3.53 -15.05
CA LYS A 87 13.22 -2.67 -15.98
C LYS A 87 14.69 -3.07 -16.10
N ALA A 88 15.32 -3.48 -15.00
CA ALA A 88 16.71 -3.92 -15.00
C ALA A 88 16.85 -5.27 -15.71
N GLU A 89 15.95 -6.21 -15.43
CA GLU A 89 15.95 -7.55 -16.05
C GLU A 89 15.69 -7.49 -17.56
N LEU A 90 14.71 -6.69 -18.02
CA LEU A 90 14.48 -6.46 -19.45
C LEU A 90 15.73 -5.90 -20.15
N ALA A 91 16.44 -4.96 -19.51
CA ALA A 91 17.65 -4.39 -20.08
C ALA A 91 18.79 -5.41 -20.14
N GLN A 92 18.95 -6.25 -19.11
CA GLN A 92 19.95 -7.31 -19.06
C GLN A 92 19.72 -8.36 -20.16
N GLU A 93 18.47 -8.71 -20.44
CA GLU A 93 18.07 -9.66 -21.47
C GLU A 93 17.97 -9.03 -22.88
N GLY A 94 18.31 -7.76 -23.02
CA GLY A 94 18.27 -7.04 -24.30
C GLY A 94 16.86 -6.83 -24.86
N VAL A 95 15.82 -6.94 -24.02
CA VAL A 95 14.43 -6.76 -24.43
C VAL A 95 14.12 -5.28 -24.59
N GLN A 96 13.86 -4.87 -25.83
CA GLN A 96 13.45 -3.51 -26.16
C GLN A 96 11.92 -3.41 -26.25
N LEU A 97 11.35 -2.50 -25.46
CA LEU A 97 9.92 -2.21 -25.56
C LEU A 97 9.65 -1.38 -26.83
N PRO A 98 8.59 -1.69 -27.60
CA PRO A 98 8.26 -0.94 -28.81
C PRO A 98 7.91 0.52 -28.48
N THR A 99 7.26 0.75 -27.33
CA THR A 99 7.04 2.07 -26.75
C THR A 99 7.07 1.97 -25.22
N PRO A 100 7.43 3.04 -24.50
CA PRO A 100 7.27 3.09 -23.05
C PRO A 100 5.79 2.91 -22.66
N PRO A 101 5.48 2.07 -21.64
CA PRO A 101 4.11 1.91 -21.19
C PRO A 101 3.61 3.18 -20.48
N ASP A 102 2.38 3.59 -20.78
CA ASP A 102 1.69 4.69 -20.10
C ASP A 102 1.19 4.23 -18.72
N GLN A 103 0.89 2.94 -18.57
CA GLN A 103 0.42 2.33 -17.33
C GLN A 103 1.18 1.04 -17.04
N ILE A 104 1.51 0.83 -15.76
CA ILE A 104 2.12 -0.39 -15.27
C ILE A 104 1.29 -0.87 -14.09
N LEU A 105 0.78 -2.10 -14.19
CA LEU A 105 -0.10 -2.70 -13.20
C LEU A 105 0.47 -4.05 -12.77
N LEU A 106 0.39 -4.35 -11.48
CA LEU A 106 0.38 -5.72 -11.02
C LEU A 106 -0.97 -6.32 -11.44
N SER A 107 -0.98 -7.44 -12.17
CA SER A 107 -2.21 -7.99 -12.76
C SER A 107 -3.22 -8.41 -11.67
N SER A 108 -2.73 -9.13 -10.68
CA SER A 108 -3.45 -9.57 -9.47
C SER A 108 -2.50 -9.48 -8.27
N LEU A 109 -3.05 -9.39 -7.06
CA LEU A 109 -2.25 -9.59 -5.85
C LEU A 109 -1.66 -11.03 -5.86
N PRO A 110 -0.56 -11.30 -5.13
CA PRO A 110 -0.02 -12.65 -5.08
C PRO A 110 -1.06 -13.66 -4.58
N GLU A 111 -0.91 -14.91 -4.95
CA GLU A 111 -1.90 -15.95 -4.64
C GLU A 111 -2.21 -15.97 -3.13
N HIS A 112 -3.50 -16.11 -2.79
CA HIS A 112 -4.05 -16.04 -1.42
C HIS A 112 -3.89 -14.71 -0.66
N TYR A 113 -3.30 -13.67 -1.25
CA TYR A 113 -3.38 -12.33 -0.68
C TYR A 113 -4.72 -11.68 -1.01
N VAL A 114 -5.40 -11.17 0.01
CA VAL A 114 -6.71 -10.52 -0.11
C VAL A 114 -6.66 -9.16 0.54
N LEU A 115 -7.23 -8.17 -0.15
CA LEU A 115 -7.36 -6.82 0.36
C LEU A 115 -8.69 -6.68 1.11
N TRP A 116 -8.64 -6.16 2.33
CA TRP A 116 -9.78 -6.00 3.21
C TRP A 116 -9.98 -4.54 3.60
N THR A 117 -11.22 -4.14 3.76
CA THR A 117 -11.62 -2.87 4.35
C THR A 117 -12.00 -3.10 5.81
N HIS A 118 -11.28 -2.49 6.74
CA HIS A 118 -11.61 -2.51 8.17
C HIS A 118 -12.46 -1.29 8.52
N LYS A 119 -13.67 -1.55 9.00
CA LYS A 119 -14.61 -0.53 9.49
C LYS A 119 -14.65 -0.59 11.02
N LYS A 120 -14.37 0.55 11.67
CA LYS A 120 -14.33 0.65 13.13
C LYS A 120 -14.92 1.97 13.65
N GLY A 121 -15.76 1.90 14.68
CA GLY A 121 -16.34 3.06 15.39
C GLY A 121 -17.85 3.14 15.17
N ASP A 122 -18.42 4.35 15.22
CA ASP A 122 -19.84 4.59 15.00
C ASP A 122 -20.39 3.89 13.73
N LEU A 123 -21.52 3.19 13.82
CA LEU A 123 -22.12 2.44 12.71
C LEU A 123 -22.39 3.29 11.46
N HIS A 124 -22.80 4.55 11.63
CA HIS A 124 -23.19 5.41 10.52
C HIS A 124 -21.99 6.10 9.88
N THR A 125 -20.93 6.29 10.65
CA THR A 125 -19.71 6.97 10.22
C THR A 125 -18.43 6.23 10.64
N PRO A 126 -18.30 4.93 10.31
CA PRO A 126 -17.17 4.16 10.76
C PRO A 126 -15.90 4.67 10.09
N ARG A 127 -14.80 4.67 10.85
CA ARG A 127 -13.47 4.90 10.27
C ARG A 127 -13.11 3.72 9.38
N THR A 128 -12.63 4.02 8.17
CA THR A 128 -12.31 3.02 7.15
C THR A 128 -10.80 2.96 6.91
N ASP A 129 -10.21 1.80 7.14
CA ASP A 129 -8.83 1.48 6.75
C ASP A 129 -8.80 0.34 5.73
N HIS A 130 -7.69 0.18 5.01
CA HIS A 130 -7.52 -0.89 4.03
C HIS A 130 -6.26 -1.67 4.36
N TYR A 131 -6.38 -2.98 4.46
CA TYR A 131 -5.35 -3.89 4.92
C TYR A 131 -5.20 -5.05 3.97
N LEU A 132 -3.96 -5.35 3.59
CA LEU A 132 -3.66 -6.54 2.80
C LEU A 132 -3.29 -7.68 3.75
N HIS A 133 -4.05 -8.77 3.69
CA HIS A 133 -3.86 -10.00 4.47
C HIS A 133 -3.44 -11.16 3.56
N GLY A 134 -2.80 -12.18 4.13
CA GLY A 134 -2.45 -13.40 3.41
C GLY A 134 -1.16 -14.06 3.92
N SER A 135 -0.11 -13.26 4.16
CA SER A 135 1.21 -13.75 4.58
C SER A 135 1.14 -14.63 5.84
N VAL A 136 1.87 -15.76 5.84
CA VAL A 136 2.09 -16.54 7.07
C VAL A 136 3.04 -15.86 8.07
N TYR A 137 3.77 -14.83 7.64
CA TYR A 137 4.79 -14.15 8.45
C TYR A 137 4.39 -12.76 8.95
N VAL A 138 3.39 -12.14 8.32
CA VAL A 138 2.96 -10.77 8.60
C VAL A 138 1.44 -10.73 8.76
N ASP A 139 0.95 -10.28 9.91
CA ASP A 139 -0.50 -10.17 10.22
C ASP A 139 -1.27 -9.44 9.11
N ARG A 140 -0.76 -8.25 8.73
CA ARG A 140 -1.28 -7.43 7.62
C ARG A 140 -0.33 -6.32 7.21
N PHE A 141 -0.47 -5.86 5.99
CA PHE A 141 0.16 -4.64 5.49
C PHE A 141 -0.88 -3.51 5.42
N ARG A 142 -0.56 -2.33 5.95
CA ARG A 142 -1.47 -1.18 6.09
C ARG A 142 -1.38 -0.19 4.93
N SER A 143 -0.43 -0.41 4.03
CA SER A 143 -0.31 0.34 2.79
C SER A 143 0.43 -0.47 1.73
N PRO A 144 0.27 -0.11 0.44
CA PRO A 144 1.11 -0.67 -0.61
C PRO A 144 2.59 -0.52 -0.29
N THR A 145 3.01 0.64 0.24
CA THR A 145 4.42 0.96 0.51
C THR A 145 5.04 0.10 1.62
N GLU A 146 4.24 -0.39 2.56
CA GLU A 146 4.69 -1.38 3.55
C GLU A 146 4.87 -2.76 2.91
N PHE A 147 4.05 -3.08 1.91
CA PHE A 147 4.10 -4.36 1.19
C PHE A 147 5.21 -4.41 0.13
N LEU A 148 5.59 -3.28 -0.48
CA LEU A 148 6.56 -3.22 -1.59
C LEU A 148 7.87 -4.01 -1.34
N PRO A 149 8.57 -3.88 -0.20
CA PRO A 149 9.80 -4.65 0.04
C PRO A 149 9.53 -6.16 0.19
N HIS A 150 8.34 -6.52 0.71
CA HIS A 150 7.94 -7.91 0.85
C HIS A 150 7.59 -8.53 -0.50
N LEU A 151 6.86 -7.79 -1.34
CA LEU A 151 6.57 -8.18 -2.70
C LEU A 151 7.86 -8.38 -3.52
N LYS A 152 8.85 -7.48 -3.39
CA LYS A 152 10.16 -7.69 -4.04
C LYS A 152 10.83 -8.98 -3.53
N TRP A 153 10.81 -9.23 -2.23
CA TRP A 153 11.37 -10.45 -1.64
C TRP A 153 10.71 -11.73 -2.19
N LEU A 154 9.40 -11.70 -2.48
CA LEU A 154 8.72 -12.79 -3.21
C LEU A 154 9.31 -12.99 -4.61
N LEU A 155 9.49 -11.91 -5.38
CA LEU A 155 10.09 -11.96 -6.72
C LEU A 155 11.59 -12.31 -6.73
N ASP A 156 12.29 -12.15 -5.60
CA ASP A 156 13.67 -12.58 -5.44
C ASP A 156 13.77 -14.08 -5.08
N GLY A 157 12.66 -14.82 -5.05
CA GLY A 157 12.63 -16.25 -4.71
C GLY A 157 12.64 -16.53 -3.21
N GLN A 158 12.14 -15.60 -2.40
CA GLN A 158 11.98 -15.75 -0.95
C GLN A 158 13.29 -16.08 -0.20
N PRO A 159 14.41 -15.38 -0.46
CA PRO A 159 15.71 -15.73 0.12
C PRO A 159 15.69 -15.68 1.66
N MET A 160 16.43 -16.60 2.27
CA MET A 160 16.59 -16.73 3.71
C MET A 160 18.02 -16.38 4.13
N LYS A 161 18.17 -15.69 5.26
CA LYS A 161 19.45 -15.44 5.92
C LYS A 161 19.98 -16.75 6.53
N ALA A 162 21.29 -16.83 6.74
CA ALA A 162 21.94 -18.01 7.33
C ALA A 162 21.39 -18.42 8.71
N ASN A 163 20.78 -17.49 9.44
CA ASN A 163 20.14 -17.74 10.74
C ASN A 163 18.66 -18.19 10.64
N GLY A 164 18.19 -18.57 9.45
CA GLY A 164 16.82 -19.03 9.22
C GLY A 164 15.76 -17.92 9.22
N LYS A 165 16.15 -16.64 9.31
CA LYS A 165 15.21 -15.51 9.15
C LYS A 165 15.07 -15.16 7.67
N ARG A 166 13.91 -14.59 7.29
CA ARG A 166 13.68 -14.09 5.93
C ARG A 166 14.67 -12.96 5.63
N ASP A 167 15.25 -12.94 4.43
CA ASP A 167 15.99 -11.77 3.94
C ASP A 167 15.07 -10.73 3.29
N CYS A 168 13.94 -10.46 3.95
CA CYS A 168 12.97 -9.47 3.54
C CYS A 168 13.25 -8.15 4.25
N LYS A 169 13.21 -7.02 3.52
CA LYS A 169 13.48 -5.68 4.06
C LYS A 169 12.22 -4.91 4.46
N CYS A 170 11.06 -5.56 4.53
CA CYS A 170 9.84 -4.89 4.98
C CYS A 170 9.92 -4.60 6.48
N CYS A 171 9.16 -3.59 6.93
CA CYS A 171 9.18 -3.15 8.33
C CYS A 171 8.72 -4.24 9.31
N TYR A 172 8.00 -5.27 8.85
CA TYR A 172 7.53 -6.39 9.67
C TYR A 172 8.54 -7.53 9.77
N CYS A 173 9.12 -7.95 8.64
CA CYS A 173 10.04 -9.09 8.61
C CYS A 173 11.42 -8.76 9.20
N ASP A 174 11.94 -7.57 8.89
CA ASP A 174 13.25 -7.15 9.39
C ASP A 174 13.15 -6.45 10.75
N GLY A 175 12.17 -5.56 10.92
CA GLY A 175 11.90 -4.85 12.18
C GLY A 175 12.96 -3.83 12.61
N SER A 176 14.13 -3.77 11.96
CA SER A 176 15.21 -2.85 12.37
C SER A 176 15.02 -1.42 11.88
N ARG A 177 14.20 -1.23 10.84
CA ARG A 177 13.97 0.06 10.20
C ARG A 177 12.50 0.47 10.27
N PRO A 178 12.18 1.71 10.65
CA PRO A 178 10.81 2.21 10.62
C PRO A 178 10.33 2.40 9.17
N GLN A 179 9.03 2.22 8.94
CA GLN A 179 8.41 2.36 7.61
C GLN A 179 8.70 3.72 6.94
N GLY A 180 8.81 4.79 7.73
CA GLY A 180 9.11 6.13 7.22
C GLY A 180 10.50 6.27 6.60
N GLU A 181 11.49 5.48 7.06
CA GLU A 181 12.82 5.44 6.44
C GLU A 181 12.81 4.60 5.17
N ILE A 182 12.19 3.42 5.23
CA ILE A 182 12.03 2.52 4.06
C ILE A 182 11.35 3.28 2.92
N SER A 183 10.26 4.01 3.21
CA SER A 183 9.52 4.77 2.20
C SER A 183 10.33 5.89 1.54
N LYS A 184 11.31 6.47 2.25
CA LYS A 184 12.21 7.49 1.68
C LYS A 184 13.17 6.86 0.69
N ASP A 185 13.78 5.73 1.05
CA ASP A 185 14.72 5.00 0.20
C ASP A 185 14.06 4.49 -1.08
N LEU A 186 12.81 4.02 -0.97
CA LEU A 186 12.04 3.56 -2.14
C LEU A 186 11.58 4.69 -3.06
N GLY A 187 11.85 5.97 -2.74
CA GLY A 187 11.32 7.11 -3.48
C GLY A 187 9.79 7.24 -3.42
N ALA A 188 9.11 6.46 -2.59
CA ALA A 188 7.66 6.46 -2.42
C ALA A 188 7.14 7.66 -1.61
N TYR A 189 8.05 8.46 -1.05
CA TYR A 189 7.71 9.71 -0.38
C TYR A 189 7.43 10.82 -1.39
N HIS A 190 6.17 10.93 -1.83
CA HIS A 190 5.70 12.18 -2.39
C HIS A 190 5.68 13.22 -1.27
N LYS A 191 6.64 14.15 -1.25
CA LYS A 191 6.43 15.43 -0.56
C LYS A 191 5.10 15.95 -1.08
N ARG A 192 4.07 16.01 -0.22
CA ARG A 192 2.91 16.85 -0.49
C ARG A 192 3.48 18.22 -0.85
N GLY A 193 3.33 18.62 -2.10
CA GLY A 193 3.70 19.96 -2.53
C GLY A 193 2.94 20.92 -1.64
N ARG A 194 3.63 21.55 -0.69
CA ARG A 194 3.13 22.78 -0.09
C ARG A 194 2.96 23.73 -1.27
N GLY A 195 1.71 24.04 -1.59
CA GLY A 195 1.37 25.04 -2.59
C GLY A 195 2.25 26.26 -2.40
N GLY A 196 2.98 26.62 -3.45
CA GLY A 196 3.84 27.79 -3.48
C GLY A 196 2.99 29.05 -3.37
N GLY A 197 2.78 29.52 -2.15
CA GLY A 197 2.42 30.91 -1.90
C GLY A 197 3.63 31.78 -2.16
N LYS A 198 3.68 32.41 -3.35
CA LYS A 198 4.49 33.60 -3.57
C LYS A 198 3.95 34.71 -2.67
N GLY A 199 4.74 35.18 -1.72
CA GLY A 199 4.43 36.34 -0.89
C GLY A 199 5.72 36.86 -0.28
N GLY A 200 6.12 38.07 -0.67
CA GLY A 200 7.47 38.60 -0.54
C GLY A 200 7.92 38.91 0.88
N ARG A 201 9.24 39.03 1.01
CA ARG A 201 9.94 39.63 2.14
C ARG A 201 9.38 41.02 2.45
N GLY A 202 9.01 41.22 3.70
CA GLY A 202 8.73 42.52 4.31
C GLY A 202 9.23 42.50 5.74
N ASP A 203 10.50 42.83 5.89
CA ASP A 203 11.16 43.16 7.16
C ASP A 203 10.44 44.37 7.79
N ARG A 204 10.04 44.25 9.07
CA ARG A 204 9.92 45.35 10.03
C ARG A 204 9.49 44.85 11.42
N GLY A 205 10.39 45.08 12.38
CA GLY A 205 10.06 45.72 13.66
C GLY A 205 9.38 44.83 14.69
N GLY A 206 10.16 44.36 15.66
CA GLY A 206 9.68 43.53 16.75
C GLY A 206 8.78 44.23 17.76
N ARG A 207 8.10 43.41 18.56
CA ARG A 207 7.81 43.69 19.97
C ARG A 207 7.51 42.39 20.70
N SER A 208 8.40 42.02 21.61
CA SER A 208 8.20 40.93 22.57
C SER A 208 7.33 41.39 23.75
N LYS A 209 6.68 40.39 24.38
CA LYS A 209 6.18 40.28 25.78
C LYS A 209 4.64 40.24 25.93
N PRO A 210 4.10 39.65 27.02
CA PRO A 210 4.59 38.53 27.81
C PRO A 210 3.51 37.50 28.21
N ARG A 211 3.96 36.44 28.87
CA ARG A 211 3.22 35.35 29.53
C ARG A 211 2.86 35.78 30.96
N SER A 212 1.63 35.57 31.42
CA SER A 212 1.22 35.66 32.84
C SER A 212 -0.04 34.78 33.04
N SER A 213 0.08 33.62 33.68
CA SER A 213 -0.10 33.37 35.13
C SER A 213 -1.56 33.35 35.58
N VAL A 214 -1.99 32.18 36.03
CA VAL A 214 -3.26 31.82 36.69
C VAL A 214 -3.49 32.68 37.94
N PRO A 215 -4.76 32.94 38.32
CA PRO A 215 -5.21 32.46 39.63
C PRO A 215 -6.65 31.90 39.67
N GLU A 216 -6.76 30.75 40.35
CA GLU A 216 -7.67 30.40 41.45
C GLU A 216 -9.21 30.28 41.25
N ALA A 217 -9.77 29.36 42.03
CA ALA A 217 -11.07 28.71 41.89
C ALA A 217 -12.24 29.44 42.58
N VAL A 218 -13.46 29.26 42.05
CA VAL A 218 -14.73 29.27 42.82
C VAL A 218 -15.81 28.47 42.02
N PRO A 219 -16.92 27.99 42.64
CA PRO A 219 -17.31 26.59 42.60
C PRO A 219 -18.68 26.31 41.92
N TYR A 220 -18.86 25.04 41.56
CA TYR A 220 -20.07 24.21 41.46
C TYR A 220 -21.47 24.83 41.20
N LYS A 221 -22.18 24.28 40.20
CA LYS A 221 -23.64 24.07 40.25
C LYS A 221 -23.97 22.62 39.91
N ASP A 222 -24.52 21.94 40.90
CA ASP A 222 -25.22 20.66 40.82
C ASP A 222 -26.51 20.81 40.01
N TYR A 223 -26.81 19.85 39.15
CA TYR A 223 -28.15 19.66 38.59
C TYR A 223 -28.45 18.15 38.52
N ARG A 224 -28.67 17.55 39.70
CA ARG A 224 -29.76 16.56 39.92
C ARG A 224 -30.93 17.39 40.46
N VAL A 225 -32.16 17.35 39.97
CA VAL A 225 -33.22 16.32 40.00
C VAL A 225 -34.35 16.93 39.12
N PHE A 226 -34.99 16.23 38.21
CA PHE A 226 -36.17 15.36 38.38
C PHE A 226 -36.25 14.33 37.25
#